data_AF-A0A6J3HET7-F1
#
_entry.id   AF-A0A6J3HET7-F1
#
_cell.length_a   1.000
_cell.length_b   1.000
_cell.length_c   1.000
_cell.angle_alpha   90.00
_cell.angle_beta   90.00
_cell.angle_gamma   90.00
#
_symmetry.space_group_name_H-M   'P 1'
#
loop_
_entity.id
_entity.type
_entity.pdbx_description
1 polymer ?
#
loop_
_entity_poly.entity_id
_entity_poly.type
_entity_poly.pdbx_seq_one_letter_code
_entity_poly.pdbx_strand_id
1 'polypeptide(L)'
;MLWVLDSRWNVHVRTGITEEMPVGTAWEHVPGLQACQLALSTRTVWARCPNGDLARRYGVTDKNPAGDYWKKIPGSVSCFTVTASDELWAVGPPGYLLQRLTKTFSHSHDAQKSSQAAMPHPEDLEDEWEVI
;
A
#
# COMPACT_ATOMS: atom_id res chain seq x y z
N MET A 1 -7.57 -4.73 8.15
CA MET A 1 -6.94 -3.47 8.57
C MET A 1 -8.00 -2.37 8.71
N LEU A 2 -7.80 -1.40 9.60
CA LEU A 2 -8.72 -0.27 9.79
C LEU A 2 -7.91 1.03 9.91
N TRP A 3 -8.30 2.05 9.15
CA TRP A 3 -7.63 3.35 9.08
C TRP A 3 -8.66 4.46 9.18
N VAL A 4 -8.30 5.57 9.81
CA VAL A 4 -9.19 6.72 10.03
C VAL A 4 -8.46 8.05 9.87
N LEU A 5 -9.25 9.10 9.67
CA LEU A 5 -8.82 10.49 9.71
C LEU A 5 -9.43 11.15 10.94
N ASP A 6 -8.66 12.00 11.61
CA ASP A 6 -9.20 12.89 12.63
C ASP A 6 -9.60 14.26 12.05
N SER A 7 -10.17 15.13 12.89
CA SER A 7 -10.61 16.48 12.49
C SER A 7 -9.46 17.44 12.13
N ARG A 8 -8.21 17.03 12.37
CA ARG A 8 -6.99 17.77 12.02
C ARG A 8 -6.28 17.16 10.81
N TRP A 9 -6.96 16.26 10.09
CA TRP A 9 -6.46 15.56 8.91
C TRP A 9 -5.27 14.64 9.18
N ASN A 10 -5.04 14.26 10.44
CA ASN A 10 -4.03 13.26 10.74
C ASN A 10 -4.56 11.87 10.42
N VAL A 11 -3.66 11.00 9.98
CA VAL A 11 -3.98 9.62 9.63
C VAL A 11 -3.66 8.72 10.81
N HIS A 12 -4.58 7.82 11.15
CA HIS A 12 -4.37 6.82 12.19
C HIS A 12 -4.70 5.42 11.68
N VAL A 13 -3.96 4.43 12.17
CA VAL A 13 -4.23 3.01 11.93
C VAL A 13 -4.65 2.34 13.24
N ARG A 14 -5.61 1.42 13.17
CA ARG A 14 -5.98 0.57 14.30
C ARG A 14 -5.00 -0.58 14.42
N THR A 15 -4.45 -0.79 15.61
CA THR A 15 -3.51 -1.89 15.90
C THR A 15 -4.12 -2.93 16.83
N GLY A 16 -3.52 -4.13 16.84
CA GLY A 16 -3.95 -5.26 17.68
C GLY A 16 -5.28 -5.91 17.26
N ILE A 17 -5.74 -5.73 16.01
CA ILE A 17 -6.92 -6.44 15.50
C ILE A 17 -6.56 -7.90 15.25
N THR A 18 -7.24 -8.82 15.94
CA THR A 18 -7.15 -10.28 15.72
C THR A 18 -8.56 -10.88 15.67
N GLU A 19 -8.68 -12.18 15.41
CA GLU A 19 -9.97 -12.88 15.45
C GLU A 19 -10.59 -12.85 16.86
N GLU A 20 -9.76 -12.97 17.90
CA GLU A 20 -10.16 -12.91 19.30
C GLU A 20 -10.37 -11.47 19.80
N MET A 21 -9.71 -10.49 19.15
CA MET A 21 -9.79 -9.07 19.48
C MET A 21 -10.16 -8.23 18.26
N PRO A 22 -11.38 -8.37 17.70
CA PRO A 22 -11.77 -7.72 16.45
C PRO A 22 -11.84 -6.19 16.57
N VAL A 23 -11.97 -5.68 17.79
CA VAL A 23 -11.98 -4.23 18.08
C VAL A 23 -10.57 -3.62 18.09
N GLY A 24 -9.51 -4.42 18.15
CA GLY A 24 -8.13 -3.95 18.31
C GLY A 24 -7.82 -3.36 19.69
N THR A 25 -6.57 -2.94 19.89
CA THR A 25 -6.07 -2.45 21.19
C THR A 25 -5.86 -0.93 21.21
N ALA A 26 -5.28 -0.35 20.16
CA ALA A 26 -4.91 1.06 20.13
C ALA A 26 -5.08 1.69 18.74
N TRP A 27 -5.05 3.02 18.71
CA TRP A 27 -4.90 3.80 17.50
C TRP A 27 -3.48 4.38 17.46
N GLU A 28 -2.81 4.24 16.33
CA GLU A 28 -1.45 4.75 16.13
C GLU A 28 -1.43 5.80 15.03
N HIS A 29 -0.77 6.91 15.30
CA HIS A 29 -0.61 8.00 14.34
C HIS A 29 0.39 7.60 13.25
N VAL A 30 0.00 7.77 11.98
CA VAL A 30 0.82 7.48 10.81
C VAL A 30 1.36 8.79 10.24
N PRO A 31 2.64 9.13 10.45
CA PRO A 31 3.20 10.40 10.04
C PRO A 31 3.47 10.48 8.53
N GLY A 32 3.79 11.68 8.06
CA GLY A 32 4.35 11.95 6.74
C GLY A 32 3.43 12.71 5.78
N LEU A 33 2.12 12.73 6.02
CA LEU A 33 1.18 13.59 5.30
C LEU A 33 -0.09 13.86 6.13
N GLN A 34 -0.83 14.87 5.73
CA GLN A 34 -2.22 15.08 6.14
C GLN A 34 -3.15 14.66 5.01
N ALA A 35 -4.27 14.02 5.33
CA ALA A 35 -5.22 13.52 4.36
C ALA A 35 -6.65 13.97 4.66
N CYS A 36 -7.41 14.22 3.60
CA CYS A 36 -8.84 14.56 3.67
C CYS A 36 -9.74 13.45 3.10
N GLN A 37 -9.16 12.42 2.48
CA GLN A 37 -9.87 11.22 2.03
C GLN A 37 -8.94 10.01 2.11
N LEU A 38 -9.46 8.86 2.55
CA LEU A 38 -8.81 7.56 2.48
C LEU A 38 -9.65 6.60 1.64
N ALA A 39 -8.99 5.70 0.92
CA ALA A 39 -9.62 4.51 0.36
C ALA A 39 -8.68 3.32 0.48
N LEU A 40 -9.23 2.16 0.80
CA LEU A 40 -8.47 0.95 1.11
C LEU A 40 -8.99 -0.22 0.28
N SER A 41 -8.07 -1.06 -0.15
CA SER A 41 -8.36 -2.38 -0.69
C SER A 41 -7.94 -3.46 0.31
N THR A 42 -7.92 -4.72 -0.12
CA THR A 42 -7.39 -5.84 0.68
C THR A 42 -5.89 -5.70 0.95
N ARG A 43 -5.14 -4.97 0.11
CA ARG A 43 -3.67 -4.90 0.16
C ARG A 43 -3.11 -3.48 0.18
N THR A 44 -3.90 -2.47 -0.15
CA THR A 44 -3.39 -1.11 -0.37
C THR A 44 -4.17 -0.08 0.43
N VAL A 45 -3.44 0.93 0.88
CA VAL A 45 -3.98 2.11 1.55
C VAL A 45 -3.59 3.33 0.73
N TRP A 46 -4.59 4.14 0.42
CA TRP A 46 -4.45 5.32 -0.40
C TRP A 46 -5.00 6.53 0.34
N ALA A 47 -4.38 7.68 0.12
CA ALA A 47 -4.75 8.94 0.74
C ALA A 47 -4.74 10.07 -0.28
N ARG A 48 -5.75 10.95 -0.20
CA ARG A 48 -5.76 12.24 -0.89
C ARG A 48 -5.48 13.34 0.11
N CYS A 49 -4.50 14.16 -0.19
CA CYS A 49 -4.14 15.33 0.59
C CYS A 49 -5.10 16.50 0.27
N PRO A 50 -5.24 17.49 1.17
CA PRO A 50 -6.07 18.67 0.93
C PRO A 50 -5.72 19.45 -0.33
N ASN A 51 -4.44 19.44 -0.74
CA ASN A 51 -3.96 20.08 -1.97
C ASN A 51 -4.27 19.27 -3.25
N GLY A 52 -4.96 18.14 -3.14
CA GLY A 52 -5.31 17.26 -4.26
C GLY A 52 -4.27 16.18 -4.59
N ASP A 53 -3.10 16.18 -3.94
CA ASP A 53 -2.10 15.14 -4.13
C ASP A 53 -2.65 13.77 -3.72
N LEU A 54 -2.29 12.73 -4.48
CA LEU A 54 -2.59 11.34 -4.13
C LEU A 54 -1.32 10.65 -3.64
N ALA A 55 -1.42 9.84 -2.59
CA ALA A 55 -0.33 9.02 -2.08
C ALA A 55 -0.78 7.59 -1.77
N ARG A 56 0.13 6.64 -1.93
CA ARG A 56 -0.04 5.24 -1.51
C ARG A 56 0.87 4.94 -0.32
N ARG A 57 0.35 4.21 0.68
CA ARG A 57 1.16 3.65 1.77
C ARG A 57 1.83 2.35 1.31
N TYR A 58 3.13 2.24 1.55
CA TYR A 58 3.93 1.04 1.29
C TYR A 58 4.36 0.39 2.61
N GLY A 59 4.66 -0.91 2.58
CA GLY A 59 5.10 -1.67 3.76
C GLY A 59 3.99 -2.17 4.67
N VAL A 60 2.72 -1.94 4.32
CA VAL A 60 1.57 -2.38 5.12
C VAL A 60 1.51 -3.92 5.11
N THR A 61 1.60 -4.52 6.29
CA THR A 61 1.46 -5.97 6.51
C THR A 61 0.71 -6.22 7.82
N ASP A 62 0.32 -7.47 8.10
CA ASP A 62 -0.35 -7.80 9.37
C ASP A 62 0.56 -7.55 10.59
N LYS A 63 1.88 -7.68 10.42
CA LYS A 63 2.88 -7.38 11.46
C LYS A 63 3.28 -5.90 11.51
N ASN A 64 3.07 -5.17 10.42
CA ASN A 64 3.34 -3.74 10.30
C ASN A 64 2.11 -3.01 9.71
N PRO A 65 1.03 -2.85 10.50
CA PRO A 65 -0.21 -2.26 10.02
C PRO A 65 -0.04 -0.79 9.62
N ALA A 66 0.89 -0.06 10.24
CA ALA A 66 1.21 1.33 9.90
C ALA A 66 1.93 1.46 8.55
N GLY A 67 2.64 0.41 8.11
CA GLY A 67 3.52 0.45 6.96
C GLY A 67 4.73 1.36 7.16
N ASP A 68 5.54 1.51 6.12
CA ASP A 68 6.85 2.15 6.22
C ASP A 68 6.80 3.63 5.79
N TYR A 69 6.29 3.91 4.58
CA TYR A 69 6.31 5.26 4.02
C TYR A 69 5.16 5.54 3.04
N TRP A 70 4.91 6.83 2.81
CA TRP A 70 3.99 7.31 1.78
C TRP A 70 4.75 7.60 0.48
N LYS A 71 4.25 7.10 -0.64
CA LYS A 71 4.74 7.43 -1.97
C LYS A 71 3.73 8.32 -2.67
N LYS A 72 4.14 9.56 -2.98
CA LYS A 72 3.34 10.49 -3.79
C LYS A 72 3.18 9.97 -5.21
N ILE A 73 2.00 10.15 -5.76
CA ILE A 73 1.64 9.82 -7.13
C ILE A 73 1.55 11.12 -7.93
N PRO A 74 2.17 11.19 -9.12
CA PRO A 74 2.04 12.34 -9.99
C PRO A 74 0.58 12.64 -10.35
N GLY A 75 0.23 13.93 -10.36
CA GLY A 75 -1.12 14.42 -10.64
C GLY A 75 -1.87 14.88 -9.40
N SER A 76 -3.06 15.43 -9.64
CA SER A 76 -3.99 15.86 -8.58
C SER A 76 -5.40 15.37 -8.88
N VAL A 77 -6.16 15.09 -7.83
CA VAL A 77 -7.52 14.53 -7.92
C VAL A 77 -8.47 15.27 -6.96
N SER A 78 -9.73 15.37 -7.35
CA SER A 78 -10.80 15.92 -6.49
C SER A 78 -11.36 14.85 -5.54
N CYS A 79 -11.47 13.61 -6.02
CA CYS A 79 -11.83 12.44 -5.22
C CYS A 79 -11.30 11.16 -5.88
N PHE A 80 -11.22 10.08 -5.10
CA PHE A 80 -10.81 8.77 -5.61
C PHE A 80 -11.47 7.63 -4.84
N THR A 81 -11.39 6.41 -5.38
CA THR A 81 -11.75 5.17 -4.70
C THR A 81 -10.84 4.04 -5.18
N VAL A 82 -10.80 2.94 -4.45
CA VAL A 82 -10.08 1.73 -4.83
C VAL A 82 -11.01 0.53 -4.68
N THR A 83 -10.94 -0.42 -5.62
CA THR A 83 -11.69 -1.68 -5.53
C THR A 83 -10.97 -2.68 -4.63
N ALA A 84 -11.65 -3.75 -4.22
CA ALA A 84 -11.03 -4.84 -3.45
C ALA A 84 -9.85 -5.51 -4.17
N SER A 85 -9.82 -5.41 -5.51
CA SER A 85 -8.80 -5.95 -6.42
C SER A 85 -7.67 -4.97 -6.75
N ASP A 86 -7.51 -3.88 -5.99
CA ASP A 86 -6.48 -2.83 -6.16
C ASP A 86 -6.64 -1.94 -7.40
N GLU A 87 -7.84 -1.85 -7.98
CA GLU A 87 -8.08 -0.93 -9.09
C GLU A 87 -8.40 0.47 -8.55
N LEU A 88 -7.54 1.44 -8.89
CA LEU A 88 -7.70 2.82 -8.46
C LEU A 88 -8.45 3.63 -9.52
N TRP A 89 -9.53 4.28 -9.08
CA TRP A 89 -10.34 5.19 -9.86
C TRP A 89 -10.35 6.57 -9.23
N ALA A 90 -10.24 7.61 -10.04
CA ALA A 90 -10.24 8.98 -9.55
C ALA A 90 -10.91 9.96 -10.52
N VAL A 91 -11.34 11.09 -9.98
CA VAL A 91 -11.78 12.24 -10.77
C VAL A 91 -10.70 13.31 -10.67
N GLY A 92 -10.11 13.68 -11.80
CA GLY A 92 -9.14 14.78 -11.85
C GLY A 92 -9.78 16.08 -12.35
N PRO A 93 -9.21 17.26 -12.08
CA PRO A 93 -9.78 18.54 -12.52
C PRO A 93 -9.57 18.77 -14.02
N PRO A 94 -10.61 19.05 -14.85
CA PRO A 94 -11.93 19.60 -14.50
C PRO A 94 -13.10 18.58 -14.41
N GLY A 95 -12.84 17.28 -14.29
CA GLY A 95 -13.86 16.24 -14.13
C GLY A 95 -13.58 14.95 -14.89
N TYR A 96 -12.38 14.77 -15.46
CA TYR A 96 -12.05 13.55 -16.21
C TYR A 96 -11.92 12.35 -15.27
N LEU A 97 -12.41 11.21 -15.75
CA LEU A 97 -12.22 9.93 -15.09
C LEU A 97 -10.81 9.41 -15.36
N LEU A 98 -10.08 9.12 -14.29
CA LEU A 98 -8.78 8.48 -14.32
C LEU A 98 -8.93 7.05 -13.82
N GLN A 99 -8.33 6.11 -14.53
CA GLN A 99 -8.07 4.76 -14.04
C GLN A 99 -6.57 4.54 -14.00
N ARG A 100 -6.04 4.09 -12.86
CA ARG A 100 -4.64 3.67 -12.79
C ARG A 100 -4.55 2.16 -12.91
N LEU A 101 -3.83 1.72 -13.93
CA LEU A 101 -3.45 0.32 -14.11
C LEU A 101 -2.21 0.04 -13.25
N THR A 102 -2.41 -0.54 -12.07
CA THR A 102 -1.30 -0.94 -11.19
C THR A 102 -0.99 -2.42 -11.44
N LYS A 103 0.13 -2.74 -12.09
CA LYS A 103 0.67 -4.11 -12.07
C LYS A 103 1.32 -4.34 -10.71
N THR A 104 0.66 -5.08 -9.83
CA THR A 104 1.27 -5.61 -8.61
C THR A 104 2.02 -6.89 -8.98
N PHE A 105 3.35 -6.84 -8.98
CA PHE A 105 4.15 -8.06 -9.01
C PHE A 105 3.99 -8.77 -7.67
N SER A 106 3.43 -9.97 -7.69
CA SER A 106 3.47 -10.88 -6.55
C SER A 106 4.80 -11.60 -6.56
N HIS A 107 5.66 -11.38 -5.57
CA HIS A 107 6.71 -12.35 -5.28
C HIS A 107 5.99 -13.63 -4.80
N SER A 108 5.98 -14.68 -5.63
CA SER A 108 5.71 -16.02 -5.12
C SER A 108 6.85 -16.34 -4.16
N HIS A 109 6.53 -16.49 -2.87
CA HIS A 109 7.36 -17.31 -2.02
C HIS A 109 7.12 -18.75 -2.47
N ASP A 110 7.85 -19.20 -3.49
CA ASP A 110 7.98 -20.63 -3.78
C ASP A 110 8.74 -21.27 -2.63
N ALA A 111 8.00 -21.62 -1.59
CA ALA A 111 8.47 -22.52 -0.56
C ALA A 111 8.37 -23.96 -1.08
N GLN A 112 9.15 -24.31 -2.10
CA GLN A 112 9.54 -25.71 -2.29
C GLN A 112 10.71 -26.01 -1.35
N LYS A 113 10.36 -26.42 -0.13
CA LYS A 113 11.29 -27.10 0.76
C LYS A 113 11.50 -28.52 0.22
N SER A 114 12.46 -28.71 -0.67
CA SER A 114 12.99 -30.04 -0.98
C SER A 114 14.40 -30.16 -0.43
N SER A 115 14.52 -30.98 0.59
CA SER A 115 15.76 -31.41 1.21
C SER A 115 16.61 -32.19 0.20
N GLN A 116 17.81 -31.71 -0.15
CA GLN A 116 19.01 -32.54 -0.39
C GLN A 116 20.22 -31.66 -0.75
N ALA A 117 21.39 -32.06 -0.24
CA ALA A 117 22.65 -31.36 -0.33
C ALA A 117 23.29 -31.48 -1.73
N ALA A 118 23.76 -30.36 -2.29
CA ALA A 118 24.92 -30.29 -3.20
C ALA A 118 25.31 -28.81 -3.40
N MET A 119 26.62 -28.53 -3.43
CA MET A 119 27.22 -27.21 -3.65
C MET A 119 26.89 -26.66 -5.05
N PRO A 120 26.58 -25.36 -5.24
CA PRO A 120 26.48 -24.79 -6.58
C PRO A 120 27.83 -24.36 -7.14
N HIS A 121 27.99 -24.62 -8.44
CA HIS A 121 29.13 -24.35 -9.32
C HIS A 121 29.22 -22.84 -9.65
N PRO A 122 30.41 -22.24 -9.90
CA PRO A 122 30.60 -20.79 -10.01
C PRO A 122 30.09 -20.12 -11.31
N GLU A 123 29.16 -20.72 -12.06
CA GLU A 123 28.72 -20.18 -13.37
C GLU A 123 27.35 -19.47 -13.35
N ASP A 124 26.65 -19.41 -12.21
CA ASP A 124 25.34 -18.74 -12.07
C ASP A 124 25.41 -17.21 -11.81
N LEU A 125 26.57 -16.57 -12.02
CA LEU A 125 26.75 -15.13 -11.76
C LEU A 125 26.68 -14.23 -13.00
N GLU A 126 26.42 -14.77 -14.20
CA GLU A 126 26.47 -13.98 -15.43
C GLU A 126 25.12 -13.44 -15.93
N ASP A 127 23.97 -13.90 -15.40
CA ASP A 127 22.65 -13.60 -16.01
C ASP A 127 21.81 -12.49 -15.33
N GLU A 128 22.38 -11.67 -14.43
CA GLU A 128 21.62 -10.61 -13.74
C GLU A 128 22.01 -9.18 -14.14
N TRP A 129 22.32 -8.96 -15.42
CA TRP A 129 22.38 -7.62 -16.02
C TRP A 129 21.56 -7.55 -17.30
N GLU A 130 20.50 -6.73 -17.28
CA GLU A 130 20.27 -5.67 -18.27
C GLU A 130 19.05 -4.82 -17.85
N VAL A 131 19.31 -3.56 -17.49
CA VAL A 131 18.29 -2.52 -17.33
C VAL A 131 18.40 -1.59 -18.53
N ILE A 132 17.34 -1.52 -19.34
CA ILE A 132 17.07 -0.40 -20.25
C ILE A 132 15.88 0.39 -19.69
#